data_AF-A0A1G6LNN8-F1
#
_entry.id   AF-A0A1G6LNN8-F1
#
_cell.length_a   1.000
_cell.length_b   1.000
_cell.length_c   1.000
_cell.angle_alpha   90.00
_cell.angle_beta   90.00
_cell.angle_gamma   90.00
#
_symmetry.space_group_name_H-M   'P 1'
#
loop_
_entity.id
_entity.type
_entity.pdbx_description
1 polymer ?
#
loop_
_entity_poly.entity_id
_entity_poly.type
_entity_poly.pdbx_seq_one_letter_code
_entity_poly.pdbx_strand_id
1 'polypeptide(L)'
;MSGLILLLIGLFVGYCFGRYNAPKSEPAKSYQRPKAYTYEQRQRMKVMYHSDAERIRELNTLSSNDSIFLRILKQEFRPKEIVIKQKRFFVVDADHFPIAIFEYRDGTQIFRNKDIEDGLPVFMYKGLLSSDAIKEDAQEIQQYLQKKPKGFLNKSNQVET
;
A
#
# COMPACT_ATOMS: atom_id res chain seq x y z
N MET A 1 51.07 23.00 52.60
CA MET A 1 50.64 23.73 51.39
C MET A 1 51.00 23.03 50.08
N SER A 2 52.14 22.32 49.95
CA SER A 2 52.52 21.67 48.68
C SER A 2 51.65 20.46 48.27
N GLY A 3 51.17 19.66 49.23
CA GLY A 3 50.33 18.48 48.92
C GLY A 3 48.98 18.83 48.28
N LEU A 4 48.40 19.98 48.64
CA LEU A 4 47.14 20.47 48.07
C LEU A 4 47.32 20.94 46.63
N ILE A 5 48.49 21.51 46.32
CA ILE A 5 48.87 21.93 44.96
C ILE A 5 49.06 20.72 44.04
N LEU A 6 49.72 19.65 44.52
CA LEU A 6 49.88 18.41 43.74
C LEU A 6 48.55 17.72 43.46
N LEU A 7 47.62 17.76 44.42
CA LEU A 7 46.27 17.20 44.24
C LEU A 7 45.48 17.97 43.17
N LEU A 8 45.52 19.30 43.19
CA LEU A 8 44.87 20.14 42.19
C LEU A 8 45.46 19.94 40.79
N ILE A 9 46.79 19.79 40.68
CA ILE A 9 47.46 19.50 39.41
C ILE A 9 47.06 18.12 38.88
N GLY A 10 47.03 17.09 39.74
CA GLY A 10 46.59 15.75 39.35
C GLY A 10 45.15 15.71 38.85
N LEU A 11 44.25 16.45 39.51
CA LEU A 11 42.84 16.59 39.11
C LEU A 11 42.71 17.30 37.76
N PHE A 12 43.49 18.35 37.54
CA PHE A 12 43.48 19.12 36.30
C PHE A 12 44.01 18.29 35.12
N VAL A 13 45.13 17.59 35.31
CA VAL A 13 45.71 16.70 34.28
C VAL A 13 44.76 15.55 33.96
N GLY A 14 44.18 14.91 34.99
CA GLY A 14 43.21 13.83 34.80
C GLY A 14 41.94 14.30 34.07
N TYR A 15 41.44 15.49 34.37
CA TYR A 15 40.29 16.08 33.69
C TYR A 15 40.58 16.41 32.22
N CYS A 16 41.75 16.96 31.92
CA CYS A 16 42.18 17.21 30.54
C CYS A 16 42.33 15.90 29.75
N PHE A 17 43.03 14.91 30.30
CA PHE A 17 43.23 13.60 29.63
C PHE A 17 41.91 12.86 29.40
N GLY A 18 40.97 12.93 30.35
CA GLY A 18 39.64 12.35 30.21
C GLY A 18 38.82 12.97 29.08
N ARG A 19 38.98 14.28 28.82
CA ARG A 19 38.30 14.96 27.69
C ARG A 19 38.93 14.67 26.34
N TYR A 20 40.26 14.56 26.25
CA TYR A 20 40.94 14.26 24.99
C TYR A 20 40.70 12.83 24.51
N ASN A 21 40.53 11.88 25.44
CA ASN A 21 40.27 10.46 25.13
C ASN A 21 38.79 10.07 25.23
N ALA A 22 37.89 11.03 25.45
CA ALA A 22 36.46 10.75 25.42
C ALA A 22 36.08 10.27 24.01
N PRO A 23 35.51 9.06 23.86
CA PRO A 23 35.07 8.59 22.55
C PRO A 23 34.05 9.60 22.04
N LYS A 24 34.32 10.15 20.84
CA LYS A 24 33.37 11.02 20.15
C LYS A 24 32.07 10.23 20.02
N SER A 25 31.02 10.65 20.74
CA SER A 25 29.71 10.02 20.61
C SER A 25 29.35 10.04 19.14
N GLU A 26 29.18 8.86 18.54
CA GLU A 26 28.72 8.75 17.17
C GLU A 26 27.49 9.64 16.99
N PRO A 27 27.40 10.45 15.93
CA PRO A 27 26.21 11.27 15.72
C PRO A 27 25.02 10.32 15.68
N ALA A 28 24.09 10.50 16.63
CA ALA A 28 22.90 9.68 16.74
C ALA A 28 22.28 9.58 15.34
N LYS A 29 22.21 8.36 14.79
CA LYS A 29 21.68 8.11 13.44
C LYS A 29 20.36 8.88 13.33
N SER A 30 20.35 9.95 12.51
CA SER A 30 19.15 10.76 12.37
C SER A 30 18.06 9.85 11.83
N TYR A 31 17.08 9.54 12.66
CA TYR A 31 15.94 8.73 12.27
C TYR A 31 15.18 9.55 11.24
N GLN A 32 15.46 9.33 9.94
CA GLN A 32 14.72 9.98 8.88
C GLN A 32 13.27 9.54 9.04
N ARG A 33 12.39 10.48 9.39
CA ARG A 33 10.96 10.18 9.50
C ARG A 33 10.51 9.65 8.12
N PRO A 34 9.81 8.50 8.06
CA PRO A 34 9.32 7.99 6.79
C PRO A 34 8.48 9.08 6.12
N LYS A 35 8.73 9.35 4.84
CA LYS A 35 7.94 10.32 4.06
C LYS A 35 6.47 9.92 4.16
N ALA A 36 5.63 10.84 4.61
CA ALA A 36 4.19 10.60 4.63
C ALA A 36 3.68 10.52 3.18
N TYR A 37 3.13 9.37 2.79
CA TYR A 37 2.54 9.21 1.47
C TYR A 37 1.20 9.94 1.38
N THR A 38 0.95 10.61 0.26
CA THR A 38 -0.37 11.19 -0.04
C THR A 38 -1.40 10.07 -0.23
N TYR A 39 -2.69 10.40 -0.16
CA TYR A 39 -3.75 9.42 -0.39
C TYR A 39 -3.61 8.74 -1.76
N GLU A 40 -3.35 9.51 -2.82
CA GLU A 40 -3.17 8.96 -4.16
C GLU A 40 -2.00 7.99 -4.24
N GLN A 41 -0.86 8.35 -3.63
CA GLN A 41 0.31 7.49 -3.56
C GLN A 41 -0.01 6.19 -2.81
N ARG A 42 -0.71 6.26 -1.67
CA ARG A 42 -1.13 5.06 -0.94
C ARG A 42 -2.00 4.14 -1.79
N GLN A 43 -2.94 4.69 -2.56
CA GLN A 43 -3.80 3.89 -3.44
C GLN A 43 -3.01 3.23 -4.57
N ARG A 44 -2.11 3.96 -5.23
CA ARG A 44 -1.24 3.39 -6.27
C ARG A 44 -0.37 2.25 -5.72
N MET A 45 0.18 2.41 -4.51
CA MET A 45 1.00 1.38 -3.86
C MET A 45 0.23 0.10 -3.53
N LYS A 46 -1.11 0.14 -3.40
CA LYS A 46 -1.94 -1.07 -3.22
C LYS A 46 -1.90 -1.99 -4.44
N VAL A 47 -1.69 -1.46 -5.64
CA VAL A 47 -1.68 -2.23 -6.89
C VAL A 47 -0.30 -2.42 -7.51
N MET A 48 0.72 -1.70 -7.03
CA MET A 48 2.08 -1.88 -7.54
C MET A 48 2.74 -3.14 -6.95
N TYR A 49 3.37 -3.93 -7.82
CA TYR A 49 4.29 -5.00 -7.42
C TYR A 49 5.70 -4.43 -7.26
N HIS A 50 6.49 -5.00 -6.35
CA HIS A 50 7.92 -4.68 -6.24
C HIS A 50 8.72 -5.28 -7.40
N SER A 51 8.28 -6.42 -7.95
CA SER A 51 8.91 -7.08 -9.08
C SER A 51 7.94 -7.99 -9.84
N ASP A 52 8.28 -8.33 -11.08
CA ASP A 52 7.51 -9.30 -11.88
C ASP A 52 7.45 -10.69 -11.23
N ALA A 53 8.50 -11.07 -10.49
CA ALA A 53 8.52 -12.31 -9.73
C ALA A 53 7.43 -12.35 -8.65
N GLU A 54 7.17 -11.21 -7.98
CA GLU A 54 6.08 -11.08 -7.02
C GLU A 54 4.72 -11.23 -7.69
N ARG A 55 4.53 -10.59 -8.85
CA ARG A 55 3.30 -10.73 -9.66
C ARG A 55 3.04 -12.19 -10.03
N ILE A 56 4.06 -12.90 -10.52
CA ILE A 56 3.95 -14.32 -10.90
C ILE A 56 3.64 -15.17 -9.66
N ARG A 57 4.26 -14.88 -8.52
CA ARG A 57 4.01 -15.60 -7.26
C ARG A 57 2.56 -15.42 -6.80
N GLU A 58 2.02 -14.21 -6.85
CA GLU A 58 0.62 -13.93 -6.51
C GLU A 58 -0.32 -14.71 -7.42
N LEU A 59 -0.06 -14.72 -8.73
CA LEU A 59 -0.83 -15.50 -9.70
C LEU A 59 -0.79 -17.01 -9.42
N ASN A 60 0.38 -17.54 -9.04
CA ASN A 60 0.55 -18.96 -8.74
C ASN A 60 -0.06 -19.37 -7.39
N THR A 61 -0.32 -18.40 -6.50
CA THR A 61 -0.92 -18.66 -5.18
C THR A 61 -2.45 -18.80 -5.27
N LEU A 62 -3.05 -18.47 -6.42
CA LEU A 62 -4.49 -18.56 -6.63
C LEU A 62 -4.98 -20.01 -6.60
N SER A 63 -6.12 -20.24 -5.95
CA SER A 63 -6.84 -21.50 -6.07
C SER A 63 -7.48 -21.67 -7.46
N SER A 64 -7.99 -22.87 -7.74
CA SER A 64 -8.77 -23.12 -8.95
C SER A 64 -10.01 -22.21 -9.02
N ASN A 65 -10.68 -21.98 -7.91
CA ASN A 65 -11.87 -21.12 -7.85
C ASN A 65 -11.50 -19.64 -8.03
N ASP A 66 -10.42 -19.19 -7.40
CA ASP A 66 -9.86 -17.85 -7.62
C ASP A 66 -9.53 -17.61 -9.09
N SER A 67 -8.98 -18.62 -9.77
CA SER A 67 -8.63 -18.54 -11.19
C SER A 67 -9.87 -18.44 -12.09
N ILE A 68 -10.95 -19.16 -11.75
CA ILE A 68 -12.25 -19.03 -12.43
C ILE A 68 -12.83 -17.63 -12.19
N PHE A 69 -12.79 -17.14 -10.94
CA PHE A 69 -13.27 -15.81 -10.60
C PHE A 69 -12.51 -14.72 -11.37
N LEU A 70 -11.18 -14.80 -11.39
CA LEU A 70 -10.33 -13.92 -12.19
C LEU A 70 -10.74 -13.90 -13.66
N ARG A 71 -11.02 -15.08 -14.24
CA ARG A 71 -11.45 -15.19 -15.64
C ARG A 71 -12.77 -14.46 -15.88
N ILE A 72 -13.74 -14.62 -14.99
CA ILE A 72 -15.03 -13.92 -15.08
C ILE A 72 -14.82 -12.41 -14.97
N LEU A 73 -14.02 -11.95 -13.99
CA LEU A 73 -13.72 -10.53 -13.86
C LEU A 73 -13.04 -9.97 -15.12
N LYS A 74 -12.05 -10.68 -15.71
CA LYS A 74 -11.40 -10.25 -16.95
C LYS A 74 -12.37 -10.15 -18.12
N GLN A 75 -13.39 -11.02 -18.14
CA GLN A 75 -14.43 -11.00 -19.17
C GLN A 75 -15.37 -9.79 -19.02
N GLU A 76 -15.73 -9.40 -17.79
CA GLU A 76 -16.62 -8.26 -17.54
C GLU A 76 -15.88 -6.92 -17.63
N PHE A 77 -14.62 -6.89 -17.20
CA PHE A 77 -13.78 -5.69 -17.20
C PHE A 77 -12.78 -5.67 -18.35
N ARG A 78 -13.13 -6.15 -19.56
CA ARG A 78 -12.19 -6.24 -20.71
C ARG A 78 -11.31 -5.02 -20.98
N PRO A 79 -11.80 -3.76 -20.92
CA PRO A 79 -10.94 -2.61 -21.21
C PRO A 79 -10.03 -2.23 -20.03
N LYS A 80 -10.18 -2.85 -18.87
CA LYS A 80 -9.45 -2.54 -17.65
C LYS A 80 -8.54 -3.71 -17.26
N GLU A 81 -7.43 -3.38 -16.63
CA GLU A 81 -6.53 -4.39 -16.09
C GLU A 81 -7.02 -4.86 -14.71
N ILE A 82 -6.72 -6.12 -14.39
CA ILE A 82 -6.98 -6.71 -13.08
C ILE A 82 -5.66 -7.08 -12.45
N VAL A 83 -5.36 -6.40 -11.35
CA VAL A 83 -4.17 -6.63 -10.52
C VAL A 83 -4.56 -7.50 -9.34
N ILE A 84 -3.70 -8.45 -8.98
CA ILE A 84 -3.96 -9.41 -7.91
C ILE A 84 -2.90 -9.23 -6.82
N LYS A 85 -3.31 -8.89 -5.62
CA LYS A 85 -2.38 -8.73 -4.50
C LYS A 85 -3.05 -9.20 -3.22
N GLN A 86 -2.38 -10.06 -2.45
CA GLN A 86 -2.90 -10.56 -1.17
C GLN A 86 -4.32 -11.18 -1.28
N LYS A 87 -4.57 -12.00 -2.33
CA LYS A 87 -5.89 -12.61 -2.63
C LYS A 87 -7.03 -11.61 -2.92
N ARG A 88 -6.70 -10.35 -3.21
CA ARG A 88 -7.65 -9.33 -3.63
C ARG A 88 -7.45 -9.04 -5.11
N PHE A 89 -8.56 -8.84 -5.81
CA PHE A 89 -8.60 -8.55 -7.24
C PHE A 89 -8.95 -7.07 -7.43
N PHE A 90 -7.96 -6.26 -7.75
CA PHE A 90 -8.11 -4.84 -7.99
C PHE A 90 -8.42 -4.59 -9.45
N VAL A 91 -9.54 -3.92 -9.72
CA VAL A 91 -9.82 -3.37 -11.05
C VAL A 91 -9.13 -2.02 -11.13
N VAL A 92 -8.24 -1.84 -12.09
CA VAL A 92 -7.47 -0.60 -12.26
C VAL A 92 -7.86 0.14 -13.54
N ASP A 93 -7.73 1.46 -13.50
CA ASP A 93 -7.89 2.32 -14.68
C ASP A 93 -6.64 2.29 -15.57
N ALA A 94 -6.68 2.97 -16.71
CA ALA A 94 -5.54 3.13 -17.62
C ALA A 94 -4.28 3.69 -16.90
N ASP A 95 -4.47 4.59 -15.94
CA ASP A 95 -3.38 5.20 -15.16
C ASP A 95 -2.88 4.32 -13.99
N HIS A 96 -3.26 3.04 -13.97
CA HIS A 96 -2.98 2.09 -12.88
C HIS A 96 -3.49 2.56 -11.51
N PHE A 97 -4.56 3.35 -11.50
CA PHE A 97 -5.24 3.76 -10.27
C PHE A 97 -6.34 2.74 -9.93
N PRO A 98 -6.43 2.23 -8.69
CA PRO A 98 -7.48 1.29 -8.31
C PRO A 98 -8.85 1.96 -8.32
N ILE A 99 -9.83 1.29 -8.91
CA ILE A 99 -11.22 1.75 -9.00
C ILE A 99 -12.14 0.93 -8.09
N ALA A 100 -11.91 -0.38 -8.01
CA ALA A 100 -12.74 -1.29 -7.23
C ALA A 100 -11.91 -2.48 -6.76
N ILE A 101 -12.35 -3.10 -5.67
CA ILE A 101 -11.73 -4.29 -5.09
C ILE A 101 -12.74 -5.42 -5.10
N PHE A 102 -12.32 -6.59 -5.55
CA PHE A 102 -13.10 -7.82 -5.48
C PHE A 102 -12.37 -8.81 -4.58
N GLU A 103 -13.09 -9.42 -3.65
CA GLU A 103 -12.61 -10.52 -2.82
C GLU A 103 -13.42 -11.76 -3.11
N TYR A 104 -12.75 -12.88 -3.32
CA TYR A 104 -13.40 -14.18 -3.39
C TYR A 104 -13.03 -15.01 -2.16
N ARG A 105 -14.04 -15.67 -1.59
CA ARG A 105 -13.89 -16.56 -0.44
C ARG A 105 -14.49 -17.91 -0.78
N ASP A 106 -13.75 -18.97 -0.52
CA ASP A 106 -14.29 -20.31 -0.68
C ASP A 106 -15.44 -20.57 0.30
N GLY A 107 -16.46 -21.27 -0.17
CA GLY A 107 -17.61 -21.62 0.63
C GLY A 107 -18.66 -22.38 -0.16
N THR A 108 -19.54 -23.07 0.56
CA THR A 108 -20.68 -23.78 -0.02
C THR A 108 -21.93 -22.90 -0.11
N GLN A 109 -22.01 -21.88 0.75
CA GLN A 109 -23.11 -20.92 0.76
C GLN A 109 -22.79 -19.73 -0.15
N ILE A 110 -23.74 -19.41 -1.02
CA ILE A 110 -23.67 -18.23 -1.90
C ILE A 110 -23.86 -16.99 -1.03
N PHE A 111 -22.89 -16.08 -1.08
CA PHE A 111 -22.96 -14.79 -0.38
C PHE A 111 -22.26 -13.71 -1.19
N ARG A 112 -22.92 -12.54 -1.29
CA ARG A 112 -22.40 -11.32 -1.91
C ARG A 112 -22.61 -10.18 -0.93
N ASN A 113 -21.56 -9.42 -0.65
CA ASN A 113 -21.63 -8.23 0.18
C ASN A 113 -20.82 -7.09 -0.44
N LYS A 114 -21.20 -5.86 -0.12
CA LYS A 114 -20.56 -4.66 -0.59
C LYS A 114 -20.12 -3.81 0.60
N ASP A 115 -18.91 -3.27 0.51
CA ASP A 115 -18.33 -2.37 1.50
C ASP A 115 -17.55 -1.25 0.80
N ILE A 116 -16.96 -0.34 1.57
CA ILE A 116 -16.08 0.74 1.10
C ILE A 116 -14.80 0.72 1.91
N GLU A 117 -13.66 0.46 1.26
CA GLU A 117 -12.33 0.50 1.89
C GLU A 117 -11.53 1.66 1.29
N ASP A 118 -11.12 2.61 2.14
CA ASP A 118 -10.38 3.81 1.74
C ASP A 118 -11.00 4.54 0.52
N GLY A 119 -12.34 4.62 0.45
CA GLY A 119 -13.04 5.28 -0.66
C GLY A 119 -13.15 4.45 -1.95
N LEU A 120 -12.71 3.20 -1.94
CA LEU A 120 -12.91 2.24 -3.03
C LEU A 120 -14.06 1.27 -2.69
N PRO A 121 -14.99 1.01 -3.61
CA PRO A 121 -15.99 -0.03 -3.41
C PRO A 121 -15.33 -1.41 -3.38
N VAL A 122 -15.69 -2.20 -2.38
CA VAL A 122 -15.23 -3.57 -2.17
C VAL A 122 -16.41 -4.52 -2.33
N PHE A 123 -16.25 -5.51 -3.19
CA PHE A 123 -17.27 -6.54 -3.44
C PHE A 123 -16.73 -7.89 -2.99
N MET A 124 -17.39 -8.46 -1.99
CA MET A 124 -17.00 -9.73 -1.41
C MET A 124 -17.94 -10.82 -1.86
N TYR A 125 -17.37 -11.85 -2.45
CA TYR A 125 -18.07 -13.01 -2.99
C TYR A 125 -17.70 -14.27 -2.23
N LYS A 126 -18.67 -15.16 -2.05
CA LYS A 126 -18.46 -16.49 -1.49
C LYS A 126 -19.28 -17.54 -2.24
N GLY A 127 -18.65 -18.68 -2.52
CA GLY A 127 -19.28 -19.83 -3.16
C GLY A 127 -19.51 -19.65 -4.67
N LEU A 128 -20.48 -20.37 -5.24
CA LEU A 128 -20.73 -20.37 -6.68
C LEU A 128 -21.08 -18.95 -7.17
N LEU A 129 -20.23 -18.44 -8.07
CA LEU A 129 -20.31 -17.10 -8.63
C LEU A 129 -21.28 -17.07 -9.81
N SER A 130 -22.29 -16.18 -9.75
CA SER A 130 -23.06 -15.84 -10.94
C SER A 130 -22.34 -14.73 -11.72
N SER A 131 -22.15 -14.94 -13.02
CA SER A 131 -21.58 -13.90 -13.90
C SER A 131 -22.49 -12.67 -13.97
N ASP A 132 -23.81 -12.84 -13.80
CA ASP A 132 -24.77 -11.74 -13.83
C ASP A 132 -24.57 -10.79 -12.64
N ALA A 133 -24.28 -11.32 -11.45
CA ALA A 133 -24.03 -10.51 -10.26
C ALA A 133 -22.78 -9.62 -10.41
N ILE A 134 -21.71 -10.18 -11.00
CA ILE A 134 -20.48 -9.43 -11.27
C ILE A 134 -20.72 -8.36 -12.33
N LYS A 135 -21.55 -8.66 -13.33
CA LYS A 135 -21.93 -7.71 -14.38
C LYS A 135 -22.73 -6.53 -13.83
N GLU A 136 -23.66 -6.78 -12.90
CA GLU A 136 -24.38 -5.71 -12.18
C GLU A 136 -23.41 -4.81 -11.41
N ASP A 137 -22.46 -5.40 -10.65
CA ASP A 137 -21.44 -4.64 -9.92
C ASP A 137 -20.54 -3.82 -10.87
N ALA A 138 -20.17 -4.40 -12.01
CA ALA A 138 -19.39 -3.72 -13.04
C ALA A 138 -20.13 -2.50 -13.60
N GLN A 139 -21.44 -2.62 -13.85
CA GLN A 139 -22.29 -1.51 -14.28
C GLN A 139 -22.40 -0.43 -13.19
N GLU A 140 -22.57 -0.84 -11.94
CA GLU A 140 -22.64 0.10 -10.81
C GLU A 140 -21.33 0.91 -10.68
N ILE A 141 -20.17 0.25 -10.78
CA ILE A 141 -18.86 0.92 -10.78
C ILE A 141 -18.76 1.93 -11.93
N GLN A 142 -19.20 1.55 -13.14
CA GLN A 142 -19.16 2.46 -14.29
C GLN A 142 -20.04 3.70 -14.06
N GLN A 143 -21.22 3.53 -13.49
CA GLN A 143 -22.10 4.65 -13.15
C GLN A 143 -21.50 5.54 -12.06
N TYR A 144 -20.87 4.94 -11.04
CA TYR A 144 -20.17 5.68 -9.98
C TYR A 144 -19.03 6.53 -10.57
N LEU A 145 -18.25 5.97 -11.50
CA LEU A 145 -17.17 6.69 -12.18
C LEU A 145 -17.69 7.85 -13.04
N GLN A 146 -18.81 7.67 -13.75
CA GLN A 146 -19.40 8.73 -14.57
C GLN A 146 -19.94 9.90 -13.74
N LYS A 147 -20.48 9.61 -12.55
CA LYS A 147 -20.99 10.64 -11.62
C LYS A 147 -19.88 11.43 -10.92
N LYS A 148 -18.66 10.90 -10.86
CA LYS A 148 -17.53 11.57 -10.20
C LYS A 148 -17.01 12.70 -11.09
N PRO A 149 -17.03 13.97 -10.63
CA PRO A 149 -16.55 15.09 -11.46
C PRO A 149 -15.07 14.90 -11.80
N LYS A 150 -14.71 15.07 -13.08
CA LYS A 150 -13.35 14.93 -13.64
C LYS A 150 -12.27 15.78 -12.95
N GLY A 151 -12.65 16.72 -12.08
CA GLY A 151 -11.76 17.64 -11.38
C GLY A 151 -10.97 17.08 -10.18
N PHE A 152 -11.13 15.80 -9.82
CA PHE A 152 -10.38 15.18 -8.72
C PHE A 152 -9.09 14.47 -9.16
N LEU A 153 -8.93 14.15 -10.44
CA LEU A 153 -7.72 13.52 -10.98
C LEU A 153 -6.65 14.53 -11.40
N ASN A 154 -6.97 15.83 -11.44
CA ASN A 154 -6.08 16.87 -12.02
C ASN A 154 -5.52 17.88 -11.00
N LYS A 155 -5.79 17.71 -9.70
CA LYS A 155 -5.31 18.65 -8.66
C LYS A 155 -3.93 18.32 -8.07
N SER A 156 -3.28 17.24 -8.48
CA SER A 156 -1.93 16.87 -8.01
C SER A 156 -0.79 17.58 -8.76
N ASN A 157 -1.07 18.30 -9.86
CA ASN A 157 -0.09 19.10 -10.61
C ASN A 157 -0.01 20.59 -10.21
N GLN A 158 -0.53 20.96 -9.03
CA GLN A 158 -0.39 22.33 -8.50
C GLN A 158 0.27 22.32 -7.13
N VAL A 159 1.51 21.83 -7.06
CA VAL A 159 2.49 22.27 -6.06
C VAL A 159 3.86 22.36 -6.74
N GLU A 160 4.00 23.32 -7.66
CA GLU A 160 5.29 23.92 -7.98
C GLU A 160 5.22 25.37 -7.53
N THR A 161 5.91 25.68 -6.43
CA THR A 161 6.69 26.90 -6.15
C THR A 161 7.42 26.69 -4.84
#